data_AF-A0A257Y502-F1
#
_entry.id   AF-A0A257Y502-F1
#
_cell.length_a   1.000
_cell.length_b   1.000
_cell.length_c   1.000
_cell.angle_alpha   90.00
_cell.angle_beta   90.00
_cell.angle_gamma   90.00
#
_symmetry.space_group_name_H-M   'P 1'
#
loop_
_entity.id
_entity.type
_entity.pdbx_description
1 polymer ?
#
loop_
_entity_poly.entity_id
_entity_poly.type
_entity_poly.pdbx_seq_one_letter_code
_entity_poly.pdbx_strand_id
1 'polypeptide(L)'
;MRLDRSGYGTISILAADKLMSAPRLYSCFLLWLLSELFEQLPEVGDVEKPKLVFFFDEAHLLFNEAPKALLEKVEQVVRLIRSKGVGVYFVTQNPLDVPESVLAQLGNRVQHALRAFTPRDQKAVKAAAETFRPNPKLDTAQVIMELGKGEALVSMLEGNGTPTMVERTLIRPPSGRIGPVSVAERQEIVRQSPVGHLYDTPLDRESAFEILQQRAAEKSAPERGGPGKNLPERAGRTGPSTGPWGRATVPPTGTAPTRPSSRAPASSRMSTTEVVVRQVARSVASQVGTQLGKAILRGILGSISR
;
A
#
# COMPACT_ATOMS: atom_id res chain seq x y z
N MET A 1 22.51 17.38 -0.98
CA MET A 1 21.48 18.04 -0.16
C MET A 1 21.87 19.49 0.11
N ARG A 2 20.92 20.37 0.46
CA ARG A 2 21.12 21.82 0.52
C ARG A 2 21.20 22.32 1.97
N LEU A 3 22.12 23.26 2.22
CA LEU A 3 22.16 24.08 3.43
C LEU A 3 21.44 25.41 3.18
N ASP A 4 20.96 26.06 4.24
CA ASP A 4 20.44 27.43 4.16
C ASP A 4 21.58 28.46 4.03
N ARG A 5 21.23 29.76 3.98
CA ARG A 5 22.21 30.86 3.87
C ARG A 5 23.12 31.00 5.11
N SER A 6 22.75 30.37 6.22
CA SER A 6 23.48 30.37 7.49
C SER A 6 24.34 29.12 7.68
N GLY A 7 24.32 28.19 6.71
CA GLY A 7 25.05 26.92 6.77
C GLY A 7 24.34 25.79 7.52
N TYR A 8 23.08 25.96 7.93
CA TYR A 8 22.30 24.93 8.61
C TYR A 8 21.54 24.04 7.62
N GLY A 9 21.17 22.82 8.04
CA GLY A 9 20.32 21.94 7.24
C GLY A 9 18.91 22.52 7.04
N THR A 10 18.36 22.42 5.82
CA THR A 10 16.97 22.80 5.56
C THR A 10 16.01 21.72 6.08
N ILE A 11 14.98 22.11 6.83
CA ILE A 11 13.86 21.23 7.22
C ILE A 11 12.81 21.26 6.10
N SER A 12 12.50 20.10 5.53
CA SER A 12 11.42 19.93 4.54
C SER A 12 10.28 19.14 5.17
N ILE A 13 9.04 19.64 5.03
CA ILE A 13 7.84 18.99 5.58
C ILE A 13 6.96 18.52 4.42
N LEU A 14 6.72 17.20 4.35
CA LEU A 14 5.72 16.61 3.45
C LEU A 14 4.35 16.70 4.12
N ALA A 15 3.57 17.74 3.78
CA ALA A 15 2.20 17.88 4.27
C ALA A 15 1.28 16.83 3.61
N ALA A 16 0.99 15.76 4.36
CA ALA A 16 0.29 14.56 3.89
C ALA A 16 -1.18 14.47 4.37
N ASP A 17 -1.79 15.60 4.75
CA ASP A 17 -3.08 15.67 5.45
C ASP A 17 -4.20 14.85 4.79
N LYS A 18 -4.31 14.92 3.46
CA LYS A 18 -5.28 14.14 2.66
C LYS A 18 -4.90 12.67 2.49
N LEU A 19 -3.62 12.34 2.60
CA LEU A 19 -3.07 11.02 2.35
C LEU A 19 -3.17 10.13 3.61
N MET A 20 -3.19 10.74 4.80
CA MET A 20 -3.46 10.07 6.08
C MET A 20 -4.84 9.38 6.14
N SER A 21 -5.85 9.87 5.41
CA SER A 21 -7.16 9.20 5.31
C SER A 21 -7.15 7.96 4.39
N ALA A 22 -6.03 7.70 3.70
CA ALA A 22 -5.81 6.52 2.88
C ALA A 22 -4.49 5.81 3.27
N PRO A 23 -4.41 5.17 4.46
CA PRO A 23 -3.16 4.61 5.01
C PRO A 23 -2.37 3.76 4.01
N ARG A 24 -3.01 2.83 3.30
CA ARG A 24 -2.34 1.97 2.32
C ARG A 24 -1.65 2.76 1.18
N LEU A 25 -2.22 3.89 0.76
CA LEU A 25 -1.60 4.74 -0.26
C LEU A 25 -0.41 5.52 0.32
N TYR A 26 -0.52 5.97 1.57
CA TYR A 26 0.60 6.56 2.32
C TYR A 26 1.78 5.58 2.44
N SER A 27 1.54 4.35 2.87
CA SER A 27 2.59 3.33 3.04
C SER A 27 3.26 2.96 1.71
N CYS A 28 2.47 2.80 0.63
CA CYS A 28 3.00 2.57 -0.72
C CYS A 28 3.87 3.75 -1.21
N PHE A 29 3.42 4.99 -1.01
CA PHE A 29 4.18 6.18 -1.39
C PHE A 29 5.50 6.28 -0.62
N LEU A 30 5.48 6.07 0.70
CA LEU A 30 6.67 6.17 1.54
C LEU A 30 7.68 5.04 1.24
N LEU A 31 7.22 3.82 0.94
CA LEU A 31 8.11 2.75 0.46
C LEU A 31 8.77 3.14 -0.86
N TRP A 32 7.98 3.61 -1.83
CA TRP A 32 8.51 4.04 -3.13
C TRP A 32 9.58 5.12 -2.92
N LEU A 33 9.29 6.14 -2.11
CA LEU A 33 10.24 7.20 -1.78
C LEU A 33 11.54 6.66 -1.14
N LEU A 34 11.44 5.73 -0.19
CA LEU A 34 12.61 5.08 0.42
C LEU A 34 13.43 4.27 -0.59
N SER A 35 12.75 3.56 -1.50
CA SER A 35 13.40 2.74 -2.53
C SER A 35 14.10 3.62 -3.56
N GLU A 36 13.43 4.68 -4.03
CA GLU A 36 13.97 5.69 -4.95
C GLU A 36 15.18 6.40 -4.32
N LEU A 37 15.12 6.78 -3.04
CA LEU A 37 16.26 7.35 -2.32
C LEU A 37 17.44 6.35 -2.22
N PHE A 38 17.18 5.07 -2.00
CA PHE A 38 18.24 4.06 -1.96
C PHE A 38 18.90 3.83 -3.33
N GLU A 39 18.10 3.82 -4.40
CA GLU A 39 18.56 3.56 -5.77
C GLU A 39 19.27 4.77 -6.39
N GLN A 40 18.74 5.99 -6.20
CA GLN A 40 19.27 7.22 -6.82
C GLN A 40 20.42 7.85 -6.05
N LEU A 41 20.53 7.67 -4.72
CA LEU A 41 21.61 8.29 -3.96
C LEU A 41 22.95 7.55 -4.17
N PRO A 42 24.07 8.28 -4.32
CA PRO A 42 25.39 7.67 -4.34
C PRO A 42 25.74 7.09 -2.96
N GLU A 43 26.60 6.09 -2.93
CA GLU A 43 27.23 5.65 -1.67
C GLU A 43 28.26 6.68 -1.22
N VAL A 44 28.32 6.92 0.09
CA VAL A 44 29.15 8.00 0.68
C VAL A 44 30.06 7.51 1.80
N GLY A 45 30.02 6.21 2.12
CA GLY A 45 30.76 5.61 3.23
C GLY A 45 30.21 6.01 4.60
N ASP A 46 31.04 5.82 5.63
CA ASP A 46 30.70 6.18 7.00
C ASP A 46 31.07 7.64 7.29
N VAL A 47 30.10 8.53 7.06
CA VAL A 47 30.23 9.97 7.32
C VAL A 47 29.82 10.30 8.75
N GLU A 48 30.59 11.15 9.44
CA GLU A 48 30.32 11.60 10.82
C GLU A 48 28.90 12.14 11.01
N LYS A 49 28.33 12.77 9.97
CA LYS A 49 26.99 13.35 9.97
C LYS A 49 26.21 12.90 8.72
N PRO A 50 24.96 12.46 8.85
CA PRO A 50 24.13 12.10 7.71
C PRO A 50 23.87 13.34 6.83
N LYS A 51 23.87 13.14 5.51
CA LYS A 51 23.58 14.18 4.51
C LYS A 51 22.07 14.49 4.42
N LEU A 52 21.23 13.55 4.84
CA LEU A 52 19.77 13.66 4.96
C LEU A 52 19.30 12.89 6.18
N VAL A 53 18.28 13.40 6.86
CA VAL A 53 17.55 12.65 7.88
C VAL A 53 16.07 12.63 7.51
N PHE A 54 15.48 11.45 7.48
CA PHE A 54 14.05 11.26 7.25
C PHE A 54 13.35 10.88 8.56
N PHE A 55 12.29 11.62 8.89
CA PHE A 55 11.43 11.34 10.03
C PHE A 55 10.09 10.82 9.52
N PHE A 56 9.76 9.58 9.89
CA PHE A 56 8.44 8.99 9.68
C PHE A 56 7.60 9.25 10.92
N ASP A 57 6.80 10.31 10.86
CA ASP A 57 5.74 10.52 11.86
C ASP A 57 4.59 9.53 11.62
N GLU A 58 3.94 9.11 12.70
CA GLU A 58 2.98 8.01 12.74
C GLU A 58 3.45 6.76 11.97
N ALA A 59 4.66 6.31 12.27
CA ALA A 59 5.32 5.16 11.64
C ALA A 59 4.48 3.87 11.63
N HIS A 60 3.53 3.72 12.55
CA HIS A 60 2.57 2.61 12.58
C HIS A 60 1.82 2.44 11.23
N LEU A 61 1.59 3.52 10.49
CA LEU A 61 0.93 3.51 9.18
C LEU A 61 1.74 2.72 8.13
N LEU A 62 3.08 2.68 8.24
CA LEU A 62 3.94 1.93 7.31
C LEU A 62 3.78 0.41 7.43
N PHE A 63 3.47 -0.07 8.64
CA PHE A 63 3.56 -1.47 9.01
C PHE A 63 2.18 -2.14 9.15
N ASN A 64 1.15 -1.38 9.52
CA ASN A 64 -0.21 -1.88 9.62
C ASN A 64 -0.73 -2.37 8.26
N GLU A 65 -1.20 -3.62 8.22
CA GLU A 65 -1.66 -4.32 7.01
C GLU A 65 -0.63 -4.46 5.87
N ALA A 66 0.66 -4.19 6.13
CA ALA A 66 1.72 -4.34 5.15
C ALA A 66 1.94 -5.82 4.78
N PRO A 67 1.96 -6.20 3.48
CA PRO A 67 2.33 -7.54 3.06
C PRO A 67 3.74 -7.93 3.52
N LYS A 68 4.01 -9.22 3.76
CA LYS A 68 5.34 -9.66 4.24
C LYS A 68 6.52 -9.16 3.37
N ALA A 69 6.37 -9.23 2.05
CA ALA A 69 7.37 -8.73 1.10
C ALA A 69 7.59 -7.20 1.19
N LEU A 70 6.58 -6.44 1.64
CA LEU A 70 6.70 -5.00 1.90
C LEU A 70 7.57 -4.76 3.15
N LEU A 71 7.28 -5.48 4.23
CA LEU A 71 8.06 -5.41 5.49
C LEU A 71 9.53 -5.79 5.27
N GLU A 72 9.79 -6.89 4.56
CA GLU A 72 11.15 -7.34 4.20
C GLU A 72 11.92 -6.27 3.39
N LYS A 73 11.23 -5.57 2.48
CA LYS A 73 11.84 -4.47 1.70
C LYS A 73 12.12 -3.24 2.56
N VAL A 74 11.23 -2.86 3.48
CA VAL A 74 11.47 -1.75 4.42
C VAL A 74 12.68 -2.07 5.31
N GLU A 75 12.76 -3.28 5.88
CA GLU A 75 13.90 -3.72 6.68
C GLU A 75 15.21 -3.66 5.88
N GLN A 76 15.20 -4.16 4.64
CA GLN A 76 16.36 -4.08 3.74
C GLN A 76 16.81 -2.62 3.50
N VAL A 77 15.87 -1.72 3.20
CA VAL A 77 16.21 -0.32 2.92
C VAL A 77 16.70 0.38 4.19
N VAL A 78 16.04 0.23 5.35
CA VAL A 78 16.49 0.81 6.62
C VAL A 78 17.91 0.36 6.98
N ARG A 79 18.23 -0.93 6.77
CA ARG A 79 19.57 -1.48 7.01
C ARG A 79 20.64 -0.90 6.07
N LEU A 80 20.32 -0.69 4.80
CA LEU A 80 21.30 -0.30 3.78
C LEU A 80 21.42 1.22 3.57
N ILE A 81 20.37 2.01 3.84
CA ILE A 81 20.35 3.46 3.54
C ILE A 81 21.41 4.27 4.32
N ARG A 82 21.94 3.72 5.43
CA ARG A 82 23.08 4.33 6.15
C ARG A 82 24.29 4.54 5.24
N SER A 83 24.62 3.62 4.32
CA SER A 83 25.78 3.77 3.41
C SER A 83 25.61 4.89 2.38
N LYS A 84 24.36 5.34 2.17
CA LYS A 84 23.99 6.53 1.36
C LYS A 84 24.08 7.83 2.17
N GLY A 85 24.43 7.75 3.46
CA GLY A 85 24.47 8.88 4.37
C GLY A 85 23.10 9.40 4.76
N VAL A 86 22.08 8.53 4.80
CA VAL A 86 20.72 8.89 5.23
C VAL A 86 20.45 8.29 6.61
N GLY A 87 20.00 9.13 7.55
CA GLY A 87 19.42 8.67 8.81
C GLY A 87 17.91 8.48 8.68
N VAL A 88 17.36 7.43 9.28
CA VAL A 88 15.91 7.17 9.35
C VAL A 88 15.47 7.11 10.80
N TYR A 89 14.43 7.86 11.13
CA TYR A 89 13.79 7.88 12.44
C TYR A 89 12.32 7.51 12.28
N PHE A 90 11.86 6.52 13.04
CA PHE A 90 10.45 6.17 13.16
C PHE A 90 9.90 6.77 14.44
N VAL A 91 8.85 7.59 14.33
CA VAL A 91 8.14 8.20 15.45
C VAL A 91 6.77 7.53 15.52
N THR A 92 6.43 6.98 16.69
CA THR A 92 5.19 6.25 16.93
C THR A 92 4.72 6.47 18.35
N GLN A 93 3.40 6.41 18.58
CA GLN A 93 2.82 6.48 19.91
C GLN A 93 3.03 5.17 20.71
N ASN A 94 3.11 4.02 20.02
CA ASN A 94 3.28 2.71 20.63
C ASN A 94 4.44 1.94 19.98
N PRO A 95 5.43 1.44 20.74
CA PRO A 95 6.54 0.65 20.21
C PRO A 95 6.09 -0.67 19.56
N LEU A 96 4.95 -1.25 19.98
CA LEU A 96 4.42 -2.51 19.43
C LEU A 96 3.91 -2.37 17.99
N ASP A 97 3.71 -1.15 17.50
CA ASP A 97 3.22 -0.91 16.14
C ASP A 97 4.36 -0.87 15.10
N VAL A 98 5.62 -1.07 15.53
CA VAL A 98 6.80 -1.22 14.66
C VAL A 98 7.33 -2.66 14.77
N PRO A 99 7.56 -3.38 13.65
CA PRO A 99 8.07 -4.75 13.67
C PRO A 99 9.41 -4.87 14.38
N GLU A 100 9.58 -5.94 15.17
CA GLU A 100 10.81 -6.23 15.92
C GLU A 100 12.06 -6.26 15.04
N SER A 101 11.98 -6.83 13.83
CA SER A 101 13.11 -6.89 12.90
C SER A 101 13.56 -5.51 12.42
N VAL A 102 12.64 -4.54 12.32
CA VAL A 102 12.93 -3.13 12.03
C VAL A 102 13.47 -2.43 13.28
N LEU A 103 12.84 -2.62 14.46
CA LEU A 103 13.33 -2.08 15.74
C LEU A 103 14.77 -2.50 16.04
N ALA A 104 15.15 -3.72 15.66
CA ALA A 104 16.51 -4.25 15.81
C ALA A 104 17.56 -3.53 14.93
N GLN A 105 17.15 -2.87 13.83
CA GLN A 105 18.06 -2.04 13.02
C GLN A 105 18.21 -0.61 13.58
N LEU A 106 17.39 -0.19 14.56
CA LEU A 106 17.39 1.17 15.10
C LEU A 106 18.33 1.28 16.30
N GLY A 107 19.48 1.93 16.09
CA GLY A 107 20.50 2.13 17.12
C GLY A 107 20.24 3.28 18.09
N ASN A 108 19.71 4.41 17.61
CA ASN A 108 19.32 5.56 18.45
C ASN A 108 17.87 5.37 18.93
N ARG A 109 17.61 5.55 20.23
CA ARG A 109 16.27 5.47 20.83
C ARG A 109 16.01 6.57 21.85
N VAL A 110 14.79 7.11 21.77
CA VAL A 110 14.23 8.09 22.71
C VAL A 110 12.82 7.61 23.05
N GLN A 111 12.61 7.18 24.29
CA GLN A 111 11.32 6.68 24.78
C GLN A 111 10.75 7.66 25.79
N HIS A 112 9.64 8.30 25.44
CA HIS A 112 8.84 9.10 26.37
C HIS A 112 7.95 8.21 27.25
N ALA A 113 7.30 8.82 28.25
CA ALA A 113 6.41 8.14 29.19
C ALA A 113 5.34 7.28 28.49
N LEU A 114 5.22 6.02 28.91
CA LEU A 114 4.11 5.13 28.52
C LEU A 114 3.21 4.88 29.73
N ARG A 115 1.89 4.87 29.51
CA ARG A 115 0.90 4.67 30.57
C ARG A 115 0.38 3.24 30.59
N ALA A 116 0.79 2.46 31.58
CA ALA A 116 0.48 1.03 31.69
C ALA A 116 -0.89 0.74 32.35
N PHE A 117 -2.00 1.13 31.72
CA PHE A 117 -3.35 0.87 32.28
C PHE A 117 -3.95 -0.47 31.85
N THR A 118 -3.63 -0.95 30.64
CA THR A 118 -4.14 -2.21 30.10
C THR A 118 -3.04 -3.27 29.97
N PRO A 119 -3.39 -4.57 29.82
CA PRO A 119 -2.42 -5.61 29.51
C PRO A 119 -1.66 -5.39 28.18
N ARG A 120 -2.22 -4.63 27.22
CA ARG A 120 -1.50 -4.23 25.99
C ARG A 120 -0.41 -3.20 26.31
N ASP A 121 -0.72 -2.23 27.17
CA ASP A 121 0.21 -1.18 27.54
C ASP A 121 1.37 -1.73 28.39
N GLN A 122 1.09 -2.68 29.30
CA GLN A 122 2.12 -3.38 30.06
C GLN A 122 3.09 -4.14 29.13
N LYS A 123 2.58 -4.78 28.06
CA LYS A 123 3.42 -5.38 27.02
C LYS A 123 4.22 -4.33 26.25
N ALA A 124 3.67 -3.16 25.97
CA ALA A 124 4.37 -2.07 25.30
C ALA A 124 5.50 -1.50 26.15
N VAL A 125 5.28 -1.29 27.45
CA VAL A 125 6.33 -0.90 28.42
C VAL A 125 7.44 -1.93 28.47
N LYS A 126 7.09 -3.22 28.60
CA LYS A 126 8.07 -4.30 28.64
C LYS A 126 8.89 -4.36 27.34
N ALA A 127 8.23 -4.34 26.18
CA ALA A 127 8.90 -4.37 24.88
C ALA A 127 9.85 -3.19 24.71
N ALA A 128 9.41 -1.96 25.02
CA ALA A 128 10.28 -0.78 24.99
C ALA A 128 11.51 -0.94 25.90
N ALA A 129 11.31 -1.38 27.14
CA ALA A 129 12.38 -1.60 28.12
C ALA A 129 13.40 -2.64 27.64
N GLU A 130 12.93 -3.77 27.10
CA GLU A 130 13.77 -4.86 26.57
C GLU A 130 14.59 -4.44 25.34
N THR A 131 14.15 -3.42 24.59
CA THR A 131 14.97 -2.91 23.47
C THR A 131 16.26 -2.21 23.95
N PHE A 132 16.23 -1.53 25.10
CA PHE A 132 17.33 -0.72 25.58
C PHE A 132 18.52 -1.55 26.08
N ARG A 133 19.74 -1.03 25.92
CA ARG A 133 20.91 -1.56 26.62
C ARG A 133 20.72 -1.35 28.14
N PRO A 134 20.73 -2.42 28.97
CA PRO A 134 20.49 -2.31 30.40
C PRO A 134 21.49 -1.39 31.10
N ASN A 135 21.01 -0.66 32.12
CA ASN A 135 21.82 0.16 33.01
C ASN A 135 21.61 -0.34 34.45
N PRO A 136 22.63 -0.86 35.15
CA PRO A 136 22.47 -1.40 36.51
C PRO A 136 21.97 -0.40 37.57
N LYS A 137 21.93 0.90 37.26
CA LYS A 137 21.48 1.96 38.17
C LYS A 137 19.99 2.29 38.06
N LEU A 138 19.27 1.75 37.07
CA LEU A 138 17.84 2.03 36.86
C LEU A 138 17.08 0.83 36.31
N ASP A 139 15.86 0.61 36.81
CA ASP A 139 14.92 -0.31 36.16
C ASP A 139 14.25 0.41 35.00
N THR A 140 14.59 0.03 33.76
CA THR A 140 14.06 0.67 32.56
C THR A 140 12.54 0.55 32.48
N ALA A 141 11.96 -0.60 32.85
CA ALA A 141 10.53 -0.83 32.75
C ALA A 141 9.75 -0.02 33.78
N GLN A 142 10.27 0.08 35.01
CA GLN A 142 9.72 0.96 36.05
C GLN A 142 9.82 2.43 35.62
N VAL A 143 11.00 2.90 35.22
CA VAL A 143 11.23 4.32 34.91
C VAL A 143 10.38 4.78 33.72
N ILE A 144 10.14 3.96 32.69
CA ILE A 144 9.23 4.28 31.56
C ILE A 144 7.85 4.78 32.05
N MET A 145 7.33 4.21 33.14
CA MET A 145 6.02 4.54 33.70
C MET A 145 6.05 5.79 34.60
N GLU A 146 7.23 6.12 35.16
CA GLU A 146 7.44 7.25 36.08
C GLU A 146 7.88 8.54 35.38
N LEU A 147 8.16 8.50 34.07
CA LEU A 147 8.59 9.66 33.29
C LEU A 147 7.52 10.77 33.28
N GLY A 148 7.93 11.99 33.63
CA GLY A 148 7.15 13.21 33.55
C GLY A 148 7.12 13.83 32.15
N LYS A 149 6.38 14.94 32.02
CA LYS A 149 6.41 15.77 30.80
C LYS A 149 7.79 16.39 30.63
N GLY A 150 8.37 16.28 29.43
CA GLY A 150 9.71 16.77 29.15
C GLY A 150 10.82 15.82 29.59
N GLU A 151 10.49 14.60 30.05
CA GLU A 151 11.48 13.55 30.30
C GLU A 151 11.42 12.45 29.22
N ALA A 152 12.54 11.77 29.03
CA ALA A 152 12.64 10.56 28.22
C ALA A 152 13.73 9.61 28.75
N LEU A 153 13.62 8.34 28.43
CA LEU A 153 14.76 7.41 28.45
C LEU A 153 15.47 7.47 27.11
N VAL A 154 16.78 7.68 27.14
CA VAL A 154 17.60 7.97 25.96
C VAL A 154 18.74 6.97 25.87
N SER A 155 18.97 6.43 24.68
CA SER A 155 20.14 5.64 24.31
C SER A 155 20.56 6.03 22.89
N MET A 156 21.84 6.35 22.70
CA MET A 156 22.39 6.82 21.43
C MET A 156 23.50 5.88 20.97
N LEU A 157 23.92 5.97 19.71
CA LEU A 157 25.08 5.23 19.23
C LEU A 157 26.39 5.92 19.63
N GLU A 158 27.32 5.14 20.16
CA GLU A 158 28.70 5.52 20.48
C GLU A 158 29.70 4.75 19.62
N GLY A 159 30.82 5.42 19.28
CA GLY A 159 31.98 4.83 18.61
C GLY A 159 31.60 4.00 17.37
N ASN A 160 31.81 2.70 17.45
CA ASN A 160 31.58 1.73 16.35
C ASN A 160 30.10 1.41 16.09
N GLY A 161 29.16 2.23 16.56
CA GLY A 161 27.71 1.99 16.42
C GLY A 161 27.13 1.09 17.51
N THR A 162 27.73 1.09 18.71
CA THR A 162 27.17 0.38 19.88
C THR A 162 26.25 1.32 20.65
N PRO A 163 25.04 0.90 21.08
CA PRO A 163 24.20 1.73 21.94
C PRO A 163 24.84 2.05 23.29
N THR A 164 24.69 3.29 23.76
CA THR A 164 24.99 3.71 25.13
C THR A 164 24.11 2.91 26.10
N MET A 165 24.52 2.84 27.38
CA MET A 165 23.54 2.47 28.41
C MET A 165 22.38 3.49 28.37
N VAL A 166 21.16 3.02 28.65
CA VAL A 166 20.01 3.92 28.72
C VAL A 166 20.13 4.85 29.93
N GLU A 167 19.73 6.11 29.79
CA GLU A 167 19.72 7.11 30.87
C GLU A 167 18.42 7.93 30.88
N ARG A 168 17.94 8.29 32.09
CA ARG A 168 16.79 9.20 32.27
C ARG A 168 17.24 10.63 32.01
N THR A 169 16.65 11.26 30.99
CA THR A 169 17.14 12.52 30.42
C THR A 169 16.03 13.58 30.37
N LEU A 170 16.37 14.83 30.68
CA LEU A 170 15.51 15.99 30.45
C LEU A 170 15.62 16.45 28.99
N ILE A 171 14.49 16.57 28.32
CA ILE A 171 14.40 17.02 26.92
C ILE A 171 14.25 18.54 26.89
N ARG A 172 15.16 19.21 26.20
CA ARG A 172 15.12 20.67 26.00
C ARG A 172 13.83 21.04 25.24
N PRO A 173 13.02 22.00 25.75
CA PRO A 173 11.81 22.42 25.06
C PRO A 173 12.11 23.10 23.71
N PRO A 174 11.23 22.97 22.72
CA PRO A 174 11.42 23.58 21.40
C PRO A 174 11.37 25.11 21.48
N SER A 175 12.31 25.77 20.80
CA SER A 175 12.37 27.23 20.69
C SER A 175 11.46 27.77 19.57
N GLY A 176 10.17 27.39 19.59
CA GLY A 176 9.23 27.68 18.50
C GLY A 176 7.80 27.93 18.96
N ARG A 177 6.94 28.35 18.03
CA ARG A 177 5.49 28.52 18.24
C ARG A 177 4.82 27.15 18.39
N ILE A 178 3.98 27.03 19.42
CA ILE A 178 3.05 25.91 19.55
C ILE A 178 1.80 26.21 18.70
N GLY A 179 1.36 25.22 17.90
CA GLY A 179 0.19 25.32 17.03
C GLY A 179 0.55 25.49 15.54
N PRO A 180 -0.41 25.22 14.64
CA PRO A 180 -0.17 25.23 13.20
C PRO A 180 0.15 26.62 12.67
N VAL A 181 0.93 26.69 11.59
CA VAL A 181 1.18 27.90 10.80
C VAL A 181 -0.12 28.38 10.13
N SER A 182 -0.34 29.70 10.04
CA SER A 182 -1.51 30.23 9.33
C SER A 182 -1.36 30.07 7.80
N VAL A 183 -2.48 30.17 7.08
CA VAL A 183 -2.48 30.05 5.61
C VAL A 183 -1.59 31.13 4.95
N ALA A 184 -1.64 32.36 5.45
CA ALA A 184 -0.84 33.47 4.94
C ALA A 184 0.66 33.28 5.21
N GLU A 185 1.04 32.88 6.43
CA GLU A 185 2.44 32.53 6.77
C GLU A 185 2.94 31.36 5.91
N ARG A 186 2.11 30.34 5.65
CA ARG A 186 2.47 29.20 4.78
C ARG A 186 2.69 29.65 3.34
N GLN A 187 1.84 30.51 2.80
CA GLN A 187 1.99 31.07 1.46
C GLN A 187 3.27 31.92 1.33
N GLU A 188 3.61 32.70 2.36
CA GLU A 188 4.86 33.46 2.41
C GLU A 188 6.09 32.54 2.36
N ILE A 189 6.13 31.51 3.21
CA ILE A 189 7.23 30.53 3.25
C ILE A 189 7.40 29.81 1.91
N VAL A 190 6.28 29.42 1.26
CA VAL A 190 6.33 28.79 -0.07
C VAL A 190 6.83 29.78 -1.13
N ARG A 191 6.35 31.03 -1.14
CA ARG A 191 6.79 32.05 -2.11
C ARG A 191 8.27 32.42 -1.96
N GLN A 192 8.81 32.35 -0.74
CA GLN A 192 10.24 32.53 -0.47
C GLN A 192 11.09 31.28 -0.78
N SER A 193 10.47 30.14 -1.13
CA SER A 193 11.18 28.89 -1.40
C SER A 193 12.04 29.03 -2.66
N PRO A 194 13.38 28.82 -2.58
CA PRO A 194 14.25 28.86 -3.75
C PRO A 194 14.03 27.70 -4.73
N VAL A 195 13.10 26.78 -4.45
CA VAL A 195 12.67 25.70 -5.36
C VAL A 195 11.19 25.82 -5.77
N GLY A 196 10.49 26.91 -5.42
CA GLY A 196 9.08 27.10 -5.78
C GLY A 196 8.83 26.90 -7.27
N HIS A 197 9.57 27.63 -8.12
CA HIS A 197 9.49 27.55 -9.58
C HIS A 197 9.68 26.13 -10.19
N LEU A 198 10.21 25.15 -9.46
CA LEU A 198 10.32 23.74 -9.89
C LEU A 198 9.10 22.88 -9.51
N TYR A 199 8.33 23.29 -8.50
CA TYR A 199 7.29 22.48 -7.84
C TYR A 199 5.94 23.19 -7.64
N ASP A 200 5.83 24.48 -7.95
CA ASP A 200 4.61 25.29 -7.76
C ASP A 200 3.49 24.92 -8.76
N THR A 201 3.84 24.32 -9.90
CA THR A 201 2.86 23.84 -10.88
C THR A 201 2.38 22.44 -10.50
N PRO A 202 1.10 22.23 -10.15
CA PRO A 202 0.57 20.91 -9.87
C PRO A 202 0.58 20.06 -11.15
N LEU A 203 1.22 18.89 -11.07
CA LEU A 203 1.22 17.89 -12.14
C LEU A 203 0.10 16.90 -11.90
N ASP A 204 -1.00 17.05 -12.63
CA ASP A 204 -2.01 16.01 -12.73
C ASP A 204 -1.52 14.95 -13.73
N ARG A 205 -1.36 13.72 -13.27
CA ARG A 205 -0.81 12.60 -14.05
C ARG A 205 -1.91 11.58 -14.26
N GLU A 206 -2.02 11.09 -15.50
CA GLU A 206 -2.89 9.96 -15.84
C GLU A 206 -2.66 8.81 -14.85
N SER A 207 -3.72 8.48 -14.11
CA SER A 207 -3.67 7.54 -13.01
C SER A 207 -3.73 6.11 -13.51
N ALA A 208 -3.18 5.18 -12.71
CA ALA A 208 -3.34 3.75 -12.97
C ALA A 208 -4.82 3.33 -13.03
N PHE A 209 -5.73 4.06 -12.35
CA PHE A 209 -7.17 3.84 -12.42
C PHE A 209 -7.73 4.19 -13.80
N GLU A 210 -7.38 5.36 -14.35
CA GLU A 210 -7.80 5.80 -15.69
C GLU A 210 -7.26 4.87 -16.78
N ILE A 211 -5.97 4.50 -16.72
CA ILE A 211 -5.36 3.54 -17.66
C ILE A 211 -6.08 2.18 -17.61
N LEU A 212 -6.46 1.70 -16.42
CA LEU A 212 -7.20 0.44 -16.26
C LEU A 212 -8.65 0.56 -16.75
N GLN A 213 -9.30 1.70 -16.51
CA GLN A 213 -10.66 1.97 -16.98
C GLN A 213 -10.70 2.08 -18.51
N GLN A 214 -9.75 2.79 -19.12
CA GLN A 214 -9.59 2.86 -20.58
C GLN A 214 -9.37 1.47 -21.16
N ARG A 215 -8.45 0.67 -20.62
CA ARG A 215 -8.22 -0.72 -21.07
C ARG A 215 -9.45 -1.63 -20.90
N ALA A 216 -10.30 -1.36 -19.91
CA ALA A 216 -11.56 -2.06 -19.73
C ALA A 216 -12.61 -1.61 -20.77
N ALA A 217 -12.68 -0.32 -21.08
CA ALA A 217 -13.55 0.24 -22.11
C ALA A 217 -13.14 -0.24 -23.53
N GLU A 218 -11.85 -0.24 -23.84
CA GLU A 218 -11.27 -0.77 -25.10
C GLU A 218 -11.61 -2.24 -25.32
N LYS A 219 -11.58 -3.07 -24.26
CA LYS A 219 -12.02 -4.48 -24.30
C LYS A 219 -13.54 -4.68 -24.34
N SER A 220 -14.31 -3.63 -24.04
CA SER A 220 -15.77 -3.65 -24.01
C SER A 220 -16.38 -3.01 -25.26
N ALA A 221 -15.57 -2.41 -26.13
CA ALA A 221 -15.99 -1.89 -27.41
C ALA A 221 -16.28 -3.07 -28.36
N PRO A 222 -17.50 -3.19 -28.93
CA PRO A 222 -17.77 -4.23 -29.92
C PRO A 222 -16.95 -3.97 -31.18
N GLU A 223 -16.40 -5.04 -31.76
CA GLU A 223 -15.75 -5.00 -33.07
C GLU A 223 -16.70 -4.36 -34.09
N ARG A 224 -16.39 -3.14 -34.55
CA ARG A 224 -17.13 -2.51 -35.64
C ARG A 224 -16.81 -3.30 -36.91
N GLY A 225 -17.82 -3.97 -37.44
CA GLY A 225 -17.65 -5.03 -38.43
C GLY A 225 -16.84 -4.62 -39.66
N GLY A 226 -15.96 -5.53 -40.09
CA GLY A 226 -15.33 -5.44 -41.40
C GLY A 226 -16.39 -5.47 -42.53
N PRO A 227 -16.15 -4.79 -43.66
CA PRO A 227 -17.15 -4.66 -44.72
C PRO A 227 -17.51 -6.03 -45.32
N GLY A 228 -18.81 -6.24 -45.55
CA GLY A 228 -19.35 -7.52 -45.99
C GLY A 228 -18.77 -7.99 -47.32
N LYS A 229 -18.33 -9.25 -47.37
CA LYS A 229 -18.06 -9.94 -48.64
C LYS A 229 -19.35 -10.55 -49.17
N ASN A 230 -19.82 -10.00 -50.29
CA ASN A 230 -20.91 -10.55 -51.08
C ASN A 230 -20.61 -12.01 -51.47
N LEU A 231 -21.59 -12.90 -51.33
CA LEU A 231 -21.68 -14.14 -52.11
C LEU A 231 -23.02 -14.13 -52.87
N PRO A 232 -23.03 -14.51 -54.17
CA PRO A 232 -24.22 -14.38 -55.01
C PRO A 232 -25.20 -15.54 -54.83
N GLU A 233 -26.47 -15.20 -54.98
CA GLU A 233 -27.62 -16.07 -55.09
C GLU A 233 -27.53 -16.97 -56.35
N ARG A 234 -27.90 -18.25 -56.24
CA ARG A 234 -28.07 -19.12 -57.43
C ARG A 234 -29.26 -20.06 -57.26
N ALA A 235 -30.29 -19.82 -58.06
CA ALA A 235 -31.55 -20.54 -58.00
C ALA A 235 -31.51 -21.91 -58.68
N GLY A 236 -32.27 -22.85 -58.10
CA GLY A 236 -33.13 -23.81 -58.82
C GLY A 236 -32.51 -24.88 -59.72
N ARG A 237 -32.57 -26.15 -59.28
CA ARG A 237 -32.89 -27.25 -60.20
C ARG A 237 -33.58 -28.42 -59.48
N THR A 238 -34.56 -29.02 -60.15
CA THR A 238 -35.47 -30.05 -59.66
C THR A 238 -35.12 -31.45 -60.20
N GLY A 239 -35.51 -32.51 -59.49
CA GLY A 239 -35.72 -33.84 -60.09
C GLY A 239 -35.09 -35.02 -59.31
N PRO A 240 -35.72 -36.22 -59.29
CA PRO A 240 -35.55 -37.15 -58.16
C PRO A 240 -34.94 -38.53 -58.53
N SER A 241 -34.47 -39.28 -57.52
CA SER A 241 -34.33 -40.74 -57.62
C SER A 241 -34.30 -41.45 -56.24
N THR A 242 -34.72 -42.70 -56.26
CA THR A 242 -35.09 -43.67 -55.20
C THR A 242 -34.05 -44.02 -54.11
N GLY A 243 -34.54 -44.49 -52.94
CA GLY A 243 -33.74 -44.99 -51.79
C GLY A 243 -33.13 -46.40 -51.96
N PRO A 244 -32.93 -47.23 -50.89
CA PRO A 244 -33.96 -47.53 -49.88
C PRO A 244 -33.47 -47.80 -48.43
N TRP A 245 -34.42 -48.20 -47.56
CA TRP A 245 -34.28 -48.67 -46.15
C TRP A 245 -34.00 -47.56 -45.09
N GLY A 246 -34.78 -47.42 -44.00
CA GLY A 246 -35.90 -48.26 -43.52
C GLY A 246 -36.95 -47.57 -42.65
N ARG A 247 -38.07 -48.29 -42.51
CA ARG A 247 -39.20 -48.21 -41.54
C ARG A 247 -38.85 -47.71 -40.13
N ALA A 248 -39.78 -47.27 -39.26
CA ALA A 248 -41.24 -47.01 -39.29
C ALA A 248 -41.59 -46.25 -37.98
N THR A 249 -42.44 -45.21 -37.95
CA THR A 249 -43.88 -45.23 -37.55
C THR A 249 -44.23 -46.23 -36.43
N VAL A 250 -44.94 -45.88 -35.34
CA VAL A 250 -46.36 -45.44 -35.24
C VAL A 250 -46.62 -44.73 -33.86
N PRO A 251 -47.70 -43.94 -33.65
CA PRO A 251 -47.88 -43.03 -32.50
C PRO A 251 -48.90 -43.51 -31.40
N PRO A 252 -49.93 -42.76 -30.92
CA PRO A 252 -50.14 -42.51 -29.47
C PRO A 252 -51.44 -43.13 -28.87
N THR A 253 -51.90 -42.60 -27.71
CA THR A 253 -53.07 -42.99 -26.87
C THR A 253 -52.84 -44.21 -25.95
N GLY A 254 -53.43 -44.36 -24.73
CA GLY A 254 -54.16 -43.42 -23.87
C GLY A 254 -55.35 -44.07 -23.12
N THR A 255 -55.40 -44.05 -21.77
CA THR A 255 -56.60 -44.14 -20.89
C THR A 255 -56.22 -44.07 -19.39
N ALA A 256 -57.13 -43.58 -18.53
CA ALA A 256 -57.06 -43.54 -17.05
C ALA A 256 -58.03 -44.60 -16.43
N PRO A 257 -58.27 -44.77 -15.10
CA PRO A 257 -58.46 -43.79 -13.98
C PRO A 257 -57.57 -44.11 -12.74
N THR A 258 -57.66 -43.57 -11.50
CA THR A 258 -58.74 -42.89 -10.73
C THR A 258 -58.16 -41.94 -9.64
N ARG A 259 -58.99 -41.01 -9.12
CA ARG A 259 -58.70 -39.94 -8.12
C ARG A 259 -59.09 -40.37 -6.68
N PRO A 260 -58.86 -39.62 -5.55
CA PRO A 260 -59.32 -38.22 -5.34
C PRO A 260 -58.50 -37.25 -4.44
N SER A 261 -58.50 -35.96 -4.83
CA SER A 261 -58.49 -34.72 -3.98
C SER A 261 -57.29 -34.45 -3.02
N SER A 262 -56.82 -33.22 -2.74
CA SER A 262 -57.01 -31.84 -3.23
C SER A 262 -55.71 -31.03 -2.87
N ARG A 263 -55.52 -29.70 -2.99
CA ARG A 263 -56.34 -28.52 -3.33
C ARG A 263 -55.41 -27.43 -3.92
N ALA A 264 -55.94 -26.51 -4.75
CA ALA A 264 -55.27 -25.30 -5.26
C ALA A 264 -56.37 -24.20 -5.45
N PRO A 265 -56.10 -22.88 -5.66
CA PRO A 265 -55.08 -22.25 -6.53
C PRO A 265 -54.24 -21.14 -5.78
N ALA A 266 -53.40 -20.27 -6.37
CA ALA A 266 -53.29 -19.79 -7.75
C ALA A 266 -51.90 -19.24 -8.18
N SER A 267 -51.57 -19.47 -9.47
CA SER A 267 -50.97 -18.55 -10.46
C SER A 267 -50.01 -17.40 -10.02
N SER A 268 -48.76 -17.47 -10.48
CA SER A 268 -48.12 -16.37 -11.24
C SER A 268 -47.07 -16.91 -12.24
N ARG A 269 -46.61 -16.06 -13.18
CA ARG A 269 -45.89 -16.47 -14.42
C ARG A 269 -44.36 -16.46 -14.28
N MET A 270 -43.66 -17.28 -15.07
CA MET A 270 -42.20 -17.27 -15.20
C MET A 270 -41.65 -15.93 -15.71
N SER A 271 -40.47 -15.56 -15.23
CA SER A 271 -39.59 -14.52 -15.81
C SER A 271 -38.39 -15.17 -16.51
N THR A 272 -37.96 -14.62 -17.64
CA THR A 272 -36.90 -15.16 -18.52
C THR A 272 -35.47 -14.93 -18.01
N THR A 273 -35.30 -14.43 -16.78
CA THR A 273 -34.00 -14.01 -16.22
C THR A 273 -33.19 -15.13 -15.54
N GLU A 274 -33.82 -16.21 -15.05
CA GLU A 274 -33.10 -17.27 -14.31
C GLU A 274 -32.29 -18.24 -15.17
N VAL A 275 -32.57 -18.32 -16.48
CA VAL A 275 -31.86 -19.26 -17.39
C VAL A 275 -30.43 -18.79 -17.68
N VAL A 276 -30.19 -17.47 -17.69
CA VAL A 276 -28.89 -16.86 -18.03
C VAL A 276 -27.83 -17.12 -16.95
N VAL A 277 -28.23 -17.14 -15.67
CA VAL A 277 -27.32 -17.29 -14.52
C VAL A 277 -26.61 -18.65 -14.52
N ARG A 278 -27.22 -19.70 -15.10
CA ARG A 278 -26.68 -21.07 -15.09
C ARG A 278 -25.68 -21.39 -16.20
N GLN A 279 -25.50 -20.53 -17.21
CA GLN A 279 -24.51 -20.74 -18.30
C GLN A 279 -23.18 -20.02 -18.09
N VAL A 280 -23.14 -18.90 -17.35
CA VAL A 280 -21.88 -18.16 -17.08
C VAL A 280 -20.93 -18.95 -16.16
N ALA A 281 -21.47 -19.84 -15.31
CA ALA A 281 -20.70 -20.63 -14.36
C ALA A 281 -19.87 -21.79 -14.96
N ARG A 282 -19.83 -21.98 -16.29
CA ARG A 282 -19.14 -23.11 -16.93
C ARG A 282 -18.05 -22.74 -17.95
N SER A 283 -17.82 -21.45 -18.23
CA SER A 283 -16.88 -20.99 -19.27
C SER A 283 -15.59 -20.33 -18.76
N VAL A 284 -15.42 -20.13 -17.45
CA VAL A 284 -14.24 -19.43 -16.87
C VAL A 284 -13.13 -20.40 -16.41
N ALA A 285 -13.38 -21.71 -16.41
CA ALA A 285 -12.54 -22.70 -15.73
C ALA A 285 -11.29 -23.20 -16.50
N SER A 286 -11.01 -22.74 -17.73
CA SER A 286 -9.97 -23.38 -18.56
C SER A 286 -9.16 -22.46 -19.49
N GLN A 287 -8.79 -21.23 -19.08
CA GLN A 287 -7.75 -20.49 -19.82
C GLN A 287 -7.00 -19.35 -19.08
N VAL A 288 -6.74 -19.48 -17.77
CA VAL A 288 -5.92 -18.50 -17.02
C VAL A 288 -4.76 -19.19 -16.29
N GLY A 289 -3.63 -19.32 -17.00
CA GLY A 289 -2.37 -19.83 -16.45
C GLY A 289 -1.17 -19.39 -17.27
N THR A 290 -0.05 -19.09 -16.58
CA THR A 290 1.33 -18.93 -17.10
C THR A 290 1.76 -17.72 -17.95
N GLN A 291 0.92 -16.70 -18.24
CA GLN A 291 1.42 -15.48 -18.93
C GLN A 291 1.27 -14.13 -18.19
N LEU A 292 0.34 -13.94 -17.26
CA LEU A 292 0.15 -12.64 -16.58
C LEU A 292 1.31 -12.22 -15.66
N GLY A 293 2.03 -13.18 -15.05
CA GLY A 293 3.05 -12.89 -14.04
C GLY A 293 4.33 -12.20 -14.55
N LYS A 294 4.66 -12.31 -15.85
CA LYS A 294 5.89 -11.73 -16.42
C LYS A 294 5.73 -10.32 -16.98
N ALA A 295 4.49 -9.84 -17.17
CA ALA A 295 4.23 -8.48 -17.69
C ALA A 295 4.24 -7.41 -16.59
N ILE A 296 3.64 -7.71 -15.43
CA ILE A 296 3.52 -6.77 -14.30
C ILE A 296 4.90 -6.37 -13.75
N LEU A 297 5.83 -7.33 -13.67
CA LEU A 297 7.21 -7.13 -13.22
C LEU A 297 8.06 -6.20 -14.12
N ARG A 298 7.66 -5.98 -15.38
CA ARG A 298 8.40 -5.11 -16.32
C ARG A 298 7.76 -3.72 -16.49
N GLY A 299 6.45 -3.59 -16.24
CA GLY A 299 5.71 -2.34 -16.43
C GLY A 299 5.95 -1.28 -15.35
N ILE A 300 6.36 -1.67 -14.14
CA ILE A 300 6.54 -0.74 -13.00
C ILE A 300 7.98 -0.19 -12.91
N LEU A 301 8.96 -0.84 -13.55
CA LEU A 301 10.40 -0.54 -13.43
C LEU A 301 11.04 -0.01 -14.74
N GLY A 302 10.24 0.33 -15.75
CA GLY A 302 10.75 0.54 -17.12
C GLY A 302 10.64 1.95 -17.72
N SER A 303 10.00 2.93 -17.06
CA SER A 303 9.52 4.16 -17.73
C SER A 303 10.18 5.49 -17.31
N ILE A 304 11.30 5.48 -16.57
CA ILE A 304 11.98 6.72 -16.10
C ILE A 304 13.50 6.70 -16.41
N SER A 305 13.93 6.03 -17.48
CA SER A 305 15.30 6.19 -18.01
C SER A 305 15.35 6.07 -19.54
N ARG A 306 15.08 7.20 -20.21
CA ARG A 306 15.10 7.47 -21.66
C ARG A 306 14.17 6.63 -22.54
#